data_AF-X0X7K7-F1
#
_entry.id   AF-X0X7K7-F1
#
_cell.length_a   1.000
_cell.length_b   1.000
_cell.length_c   1.000
_cell.angle_alpha   90.00
_cell.angle_beta   90.00
_cell.angle_gamma   90.00
#
_symmetry.space_group_name_H-M   'P 1'
#
loop_
_entity.id
_entity.type
_entity.pdbx_description
1 polymer ?
#
loop_
_entity_poly.entity_id
_entity_poly.type
_entity_poly.pdbx_seq_one_letter_code
_entity_poly.pdbx_strand_id
1 'polypeptide(L)'
;MFNARDRQTGYLFDPWGHFGPKLRKLLEESWAVLFREEILCELPVEKMAPFYTADFGRPTKELYTVMGAIIIQQAQDLSDEETVYQLAFNQQWHYALDIPGESDQARYICPKTLWNMRKIFTDNNLDKVVFDKITDKLAKVFSVDTTKQR
;
A
#
# COMPACT_ATOMS: atom_id res chain seq x y z
N MET A 1 -10.41 5.25 15.70
CA MET A 1 -11.07 4.06 15.13
C MET A 1 -10.27 3.46 14.00
N PHE A 2 -9.99 2.15 14.07
CA PHE A 2 -9.28 1.36 13.05
C PHE A 2 -10.06 1.33 11.73
N ASN A 3 -9.36 1.52 10.61
CA ASN A 3 -9.96 1.51 9.28
C ASN A 3 -9.06 0.74 8.29
N ALA A 4 -9.46 -0.48 7.97
CA ALA A 4 -8.85 -1.30 6.92
C ALA A 4 -9.97 -1.90 6.08
N ARG A 5 -9.88 -1.77 4.76
CA ARG A 5 -10.92 -2.30 3.87
C ARG A 5 -10.82 -3.82 3.76
N ASP A 6 -11.96 -4.50 3.70
CA ASP A 6 -11.99 -5.87 3.19
C ASP A 6 -11.55 -5.87 1.71
N ARG A 7 -10.54 -6.71 1.43
CA ARG A 7 -9.93 -6.91 0.12
C ARG A 7 -10.24 -8.28 -0.47
N GLN A 8 -10.86 -9.19 0.30
CA GLN A 8 -11.31 -10.49 -0.20
C GLN A 8 -12.58 -10.36 -1.03
N THR A 9 -13.44 -9.40 -0.67
CA THR A 9 -14.63 -9.06 -1.46
C THR A 9 -14.24 -8.20 -2.67
N GLY A 10 -14.45 -8.76 -3.87
CA GLY A 10 -14.22 -8.05 -5.13
C GLY A 10 -15.25 -6.93 -5.39
N TYR A 11 -14.98 -6.10 -6.39
CA TYR A 11 -15.91 -5.06 -6.81
C TYR A 11 -17.00 -5.64 -7.72
N LEU A 12 -18.23 -5.10 -7.62
CA LEU A 12 -19.33 -5.44 -8.53
C LEU A 12 -19.06 -4.98 -9.97
N PHE A 13 -18.34 -3.86 -10.13
CA PHE A 13 -17.91 -3.30 -11.41
C PHE A 13 -16.40 -3.08 -11.40
N ASP A 14 -15.73 -3.18 -12.56
CA ASP A 14 -14.30 -2.89 -12.66
C ASP A 14 -14.05 -1.39 -12.40
N PRO A 15 -13.45 -1.01 -11.26
CA PRO A 15 -13.22 0.40 -10.95
C PRO A 15 -12.16 1.04 -11.87
N TRP A 16 -11.38 0.23 -12.58
CA TRP A 16 -10.35 0.65 -13.51
C TRP A 16 -10.81 0.59 -14.97
N GLY A 17 -12.10 0.32 -15.21
CA GLY A 17 -12.69 0.21 -16.55
C GLY A 17 -12.63 1.50 -17.39
N HIS A 18 -12.30 2.63 -16.77
CA HIS A 18 -12.07 3.89 -17.46
C HIS A 18 -10.76 3.93 -18.26
N PHE A 19 -9.82 3.01 -18.00
CA PHE A 19 -8.59 2.90 -18.79
C PHE A 19 -8.85 2.25 -20.14
N GLY A 20 -8.50 2.97 -21.21
CA GLY A 20 -8.41 2.39 -22.55
C GLY A 20 -7.37 1.25 -22.61
N PRO A 21 -7.47 0.35 -23.60
CA PRO A 21 -6.68 -0.89 -23.65
C PRO A 21 -5.16 -0.66 -23.63
N LYS A 22 -4.68 0.43 -24.23
CA LYS A 22 -3.25 0.78 -24.23
C LYS A 22 -2.75 1.18 -22.84
N LEU A 23 -3.50 2.02 -22.12
CA LEU A 23 -3.13 2.44 -20.76
C LEU A 23 -3.20 1.27 -19.79
N ARG A 24 -4.23 0.43 -19.94
CA ARG A 24 -4.38 -0.79 -19.15
C ARG A 24 -3.19 -1.74 -19.33
N LYS A 25 -2.76 -1.97 -20.57
CA LYS A 25 -1.57 -2.79 -20.84
C LYS A 25 -0.30 -2.22 -20.18
N LEU A 26 -0.07 -0.90 -20.27
CA LEU A 26 1.08 -0.26 -19.60
C LEU A 26 1.02 -0.40 -18.08
N LEU A 27 -0.18 -0.35 -17.51
CA LEU A 27 -0.39 -0.53 -16.07
C LEU A 27 -0.14 -1.99 -15.66
N GLU A 28 -0.61 -2.93 -16.48
CA GLU A 28 -0.43 -4.37 -16.28
C GLU A 28 1.03 -4.82 -16.37
N GLU A 29 1.82 -4.18 -17.23
CA GLU A 29 3.26 -4.41 -17.36
C GLU A 29 4.10 -3.62 -16.33
N SER A 30 3.47 -2.81 -15.48
CA SER A 30 4.17 -1.98 -14.50
C SER A 30 4.33 -2.66 -13.14
N TRP A 31 5.19 -2.08 -12.30
CA TRP A 31 5.36 -2.47 -10.89
C TRP A 31 4.04 -2.44 -10.10
N ALA A 32 3.05 -1.67 -10.53
CA ALA A 32 1.79 -1.48 -9.82
C ALA A 32 0.95 -2.77 -9.76
N VAL A 33 0.96 -3.60 -10.81
CA VAL A 33 0.27 -4.91 -10.79
C VAL A 33 0.92 -5.84 -9.79
N LEU A 34 2.25 -5.99 -9.85
CA LEU A 34 2.98 -6.82 -8.90
C LEU A 34 2.69 -6.39 -7.46
N PHE A 35 2.72 -5.08 -7.19
CA PHE A 35 2.45 -4.57 -5.84
C PHE A 35 1.03 -4.89 -5.39
N ARG A 36 0.04 -4.64 -6.25
CA ARG A 36 -1.38 -4.87 -5.93
C ARG A 36 -1.68 -6.35 -5.68
N GLU A 37 -1.18 -7.23 -6.54
CA GLU A 37 -1.54 -8.65 -6.53
C GLU A 37 -0.73 -9.44 -5.49
N GLU A 38 0.56 -9.15 -5.36
CA GLU A 38 1.46 -9.97 -4.54
C GLU A 38 1.80 -9.35 -3.19
N ILE A 39 1.82 -8.02 -3.06
CA ILE A 39 2.33 -7.35 -1.85
C ILE A 39 1.19 -6.83 -0.97
N LEU A 40 0.24 -6.11 -1.58
CA LEU A 40 -0.76 -5.35 -0.84
C LEU A 40 -1.64 -6.21 0.06
N CYS A 41 -2.05 -7.39 -0.40
CA CYS A 41 -2.87 -8.33 0.36
C CYS A 41 -2.09 -9.03 1.50
N GLU A 42 -0.77 -9.04 1.44
CA GLU A 42 0.09 -9.67 2.46
C GLU A 42 0.42 -8.73 3.63
N LEU A 43 0.09 -7.43 3.48
CA LEU A 43 0.39 -6.42 4.49
C LEU A 43 -0.35 -6.73 5.80
N PRO A 44 0.39 -6.83 6.93
CA PRO A 44 -0.16 -7.19 8.24
C PRO A 44 -0.85 -5.99 8.90
N VAL A 45 -1.92 -5.47 8.28
CA VAL A 45 -2.55 -4.23 8.73
C VAL A 45 -3.14 -4.32 10.13
N GLU A 46 -3.55 -5.52 10.53
CA GLU A 46 -4.03 -5.87 11.85
C GLU A 46 -3.01 -5.59 12.95
N LYS A 47 -1.70 -5.65 12.64
CA LYS A 47 -0.64 -5.33 13.61
C LYS A 47 -0.60 -3.85 13.98
N MET A 48 -1.26 -2.99 13.19
CA MET A 48 -1.41 -1.57 13.53
C MET A 48 -2.64 -1.30 14.40
N ALA A 49 -3.57 -2.24 14.54
CA ALA A 49 -4.78 -2.06 15.34
C ALA A 49 -4.53 -1.63 16.80
N PRO A 50 -3.53 -2.18 17.53
CA PRO A 50 -3.27 -1.80 18.92
C PRO A 50 -2.90 -0.33 19.14
N PHE A 51 -2.46 0.37 18.09
CA PHE A 51 -2.07 1.79 18.18
C PHE A 51 -3.26 2.75 17.99
N TYR A 52 -4.46 2.21 17.79
CA TYR A 52 -5.68 3.00 17.63
C TYR A 52 -6.72 2.62 18.65
N THR A 53 -7.45 3.62 19.14
CA THR A 53 -8.64 3.42 19.94
C THR A 53 -9.76 2.82 19.09
N ALA A 54 -10.41 1.78 19.62
CA ALA A 54 -11.50 1.07 18.95
C ALA A 54 -12.72 1.99 18.73
N ASP A 55 -13.13 2.74 19.76
CA ASP A 55 -14.51 3.23 19.84
C ASP A 55 -14.68 4.75 19.72
N PHE A 56 -13.59 5.52 19.63
CA PHE A 56 -13.68 6.99 19.60
C PHE A 56 -12.73 7.65 18.58
N GLY A 57 -13.21 8.75 18.00
CA GLY A 57 -12.48 9.62 17.07
C GLY A 57 -12.76 9.37 15.59
N ARG A 58 -12.20 10.23 14.73
CA ARG A 58 -12.25 10.08 13.28
C ARG A 58 -11.59 8.74 12.87
N PRO A 59 -12.16 7.98 11.92
CA PRO A 59 -11.49 6.82 11.35
C PRO A 59 -10.08 7.19 10.88
N THR A 60 -9.12 6.27 11.04
CA THR A 60 -7.79 6.44 10.44
C THR A 60 -7.90 6.54 8.93
N LYS A 61 -6.83 7.02 8.30
CA LYS A 61 -6.62 6.73 6.88
C LYS A 61 -6.61 5.22 6.68
N GLU A 62 -7.06 4.80 5.50
CA GLU A 62 -7.16 3.39 5.15
C GLU A 62 -5.76 2.75 5.29
N LEU A 63 -5.65 1.75 6.16
CA LEU A 63 -4.35 1.31 6.65
C LEU A 63 -3.53 0.56 5.60
N TYR A 64 -4.17 -0.15 4.65
CA TYR A 64 -3.43 -0.72 3.53
C TYR A 64 -2.81 0.36 2.65
N THR A 65 -3.54 1.44 2.39
CA THR A 65 -3.06 2.61 1.65
C THR A 65 -1.85 3.24 2.36
N VAL A 66 -1.94 3.42 3.68
CA VAL A 66 -0.85 4.00 4.48
C VAL A 66 0.39 3.11 4.47
N MET A 67 0.24 1.81 4.74
CA MET A 67 1.39 0.89 4.76
C MET A 67 2.00 0.71 3.38
N GLY A 68 1.15 0.56 2.37
CA GLY A 68 1.61 0.47 1.00
C GLY A 68 2.35 1.74 0.57
N ALA A 69 1.85 2.93 0.92
CA ALA A 69 2.54 4.18 0.62
C ALA A 69 3.92 4.26 1.28
N ILE A 70 4.07 3.83 2.54
CA ILE A 70 5.36 3.78 3.23
C ILE A 70 6.33 2.84 2.50
N ILE A 71 5.87 1.66 2.09
CA ILE A 71 6.71 0.68 1.38
C ILE A 71 7.14 1.21 0.02
N ILE A 72 6.20 1.71 -0.79
CA ILE A 72 6.50 2.25 -2.12
C ILE A 72 7.42 3.46 -2.00
N GLN A 73 7.21 4.31 -1.00
CA GLN A 73 8.11 5.42 -0.72
C GLN A 73 9.55 4.97 -0.49
N GLN A 74 9.77 3.93 0.31
CA GLN A 74 11.13 3.40 0.53
C GLN A 74 11.68 2.71 -0.72
N ALA A 75 10.85 1.96 -1.44
CA ALA A 75 11.26 1.25 -2.66
C ALA A 75 11.65 2.20 -3.80
N GLN A 76 11.05 3.40 -3.84
CA GLN A 76 11.28 4.42 -4.87
C GLN A 76 12.17 5.59 -4.39
N ASP A 77 12.71 5.51 -3.17
CA ASP A 77 13.56 6.53 -2.55
C ASP A 77 12.93 7.95 -2.57
N LEU A 78 11.65 8.04 -2.21
CA LEU A 78 10.89 9.30 -2.26
C LEU A 78 10.91 10.05 -0.94
N SER A 79 10.96 11.38 -1.03
CA SER A 79 10.66 12.26 0.10
C SER A 79 9.19 12.17 0.53
N ASP A 80 8.88 12.69 1.72
CA ASP A 80 7.50 12.74 2.22
C ASP A 80 6.59 13.58 1.30
N GLU A 81 7.10 14.71 0.80
CA GLU A 81 6.34 15.57 -0.11
C GLU A 81 6.08 14.87 -1.44
N GLU A 82 7.10 14.25 -2.05
CA GLU A 82 6.91 13.48 -3.28
C GLU A 82 5.91 12.34 -3.07
N THR A 83 5.99 11.62 -1.96
CA THR A 83 5.05 10.54 -1.63
C THR A 83 3.61 11.04 -1.57
N VAL A 84 3.38 12.19 -0.94
CA VAL A 84 2.06 12.81 -0.87
C VAL A 84 1.56 13.21 -2.26
N TYR A 85 2.42 13.78 -3.10
CA TYR A 85 2.08 14.12 -4.48
C TYR A 85 1.77 12.88 -5.34
N GLN A 86 2.58 11.81 -5.21
CA GLN A 86 2.36 10.55 -5.93
C GLN A 86 1.03 9.93 -5.50
N LEU A 87 0.76 9.85 -4.19
CA LEU A 87 -0.51 9.32 -3.68
C LEU A 87 -1.72 10.14 -4.17
N ALA A 88 -1.58 11.47 -4.26
CA ALA A 88 -2.66 12.35 -4.68
C ALA A 88 -3.03 12.17 -6.17
N PHE A 89 -2.02 12.03 -7.05
CA PHE A 89 -2.24 12.22 -8.48
C PHE A 89 -1.77 11.07 -9.38
N ASN A 90 -0.97 10.12 -8.88
CA ASN A 90 -0.42 9.07 -9.72
C ASN A 90 -1.38 7.86 -9.82
N GLN A 91 -1.86 7.60 -11.03
CA GLN A 91 -2.75 6.47 -11.33
C GLN A 91 -2.10 5.11 -11.06
N GLN A 92 -0.78 4.96 -11.24
CA GLN A 92 -0.08 3.73 -10.87
C GLN A 92 -0.14 3.50 -9.36
N TRP A 93 -0.03 4.55 -8.54
CA TRP A 93 -0.18 4.46 -7.09
C TRP A 93 -1.62 4.12 -6.69
N HIS A 94 -2.61 4.75 -7.32
CA HIS A 94 -4.01 4.45 -7.06
C HIS A 94 -4.32 2.99 -7.38
N TYR A 95 -3.82 2.50 -8.52
CA TYR A 95 -3.99 1.10 -8.91
C TYR A 95 -3.24 0.16 -7.96
N ALA A 96 -1.96 0.44 -7.69
CA ALA A 96 -1.11 -0.36 -6.82
C ALA A 96 -1.69 -0.50 -5.42
N LEU A 97 -2.32 0.54 -4.87
CA LEU A 97 -2.90 0.58 -3.53
C LEU A 97 -4.40 0.23 -3.50
N ASP A 98 -5.00 -0.06 -4.66
CA ASP A 98 -6.43 -0.31 -4.86
C ASP A 98 -7.34 0.81 -4.30
N ILE A 99 -7.06 2.05 -4.73
CA ILE A 99 -7.77 3.27 -4.34
C ILE A 99 -8.66 3.74 -5.51
N PRO A 100 -9.89 3.22 -5.64
CA PRO A 100 -10.78 3.60 -6.73
C PRO A 100 -11.42 4.99 -6.53
N GLY A 101 -11.50 5.45 -5.29
CA GLY A 101 -12.16 6.72 -4.94
C GLY A 101 -11.30 7.94 -5.28
N GLU A 102 -11.95 9.04 -5.64
CA GLU A 102 -11.29 10.28 -6.07
C GLU A 102 -11.17 11.35 -5.00
N SER A 103 -11.74 11.11 -3.82
CA SER A 103 -11.79 12.11 -2.76
C SER A 103 -10.44 12.32 -2.07
N ASP A 104 -10.25 13.50 -1.47
CA ASP A 104 -9.10 13.79 -0.60
C ASP A 104 -8.98 12.77 0.56
N GLN A 105 -10.11 12.21 1.00
CA GLN A 105 -10.09 11.18 2.01
C GLN A 105 -9.38 9.91 1.53
N ALA A 106 -9.53 9.56 0.24
CA ALA A 106 -8.95 8.38 -0.38
C ALA A 106 -7.51 8.62 -0.87
N ARG A 107 -7.26 9.73 -1.58
CA ARG A 107 -6.02 9.97 -2.33
C ARG A 107 -5.01 10.88 -1.64
N TYR A 108 -5.36 11.57 -0.56
CA TYR A 108 -4.44 12.51 0.10
C TYR A 108 -4.11 12.08 1.53
N ILE A 109 -2.84 12.17 1.92
CA ILE A 109 -2.39 12.14 3.32
C ILE A 109 -1.47 13.34 3.54
N CYS A 110 -1.54 14.00 4.69
CA CYS A 110 -0.56 15.06 4.96
C CYS A 110 0.79 14.46 5.36
N PRO A 111 1.92 15.14 5.06
CA PRO A 111 3.27 14.64 5.39
C PRO A 111 3.43 14.26 6.86
N LYS A 112 2.85 15.06 7.78
CA LYS A 112 2.92 14.76 9.21
C LYS A 112 2.25 13.44 9.58
N THR A 113 1.15 13.08 8.90
CA THR A 113 0.49 11.79 9.10
C THR A 113 1.38 10.67 8.59
N LEU A 114 1.92 10.79 7.37
CA LEU A 114 2.84 9.80 6.79
C LEU A 114 4.03 9.55 7.71
N TRP A 115 4.67 10.62 8.21
CA TRP A 115 5.79 10.53 9.14
C TRP A 115 5.41 9.84 10.45
N ASN A 116 4.27 10.19 11.06
CA ASN A 116 3.81 9.56 12.30
C ASN A 116 3.56 8.05 12.10
N MET A 117 3.00 7.67 10.96
CA MET A 117 2.71 6.27 10.63
C MET A 117 4.00 5.46 10.43
N ARG A 118 4.99 6.04 9.74
CA ARG A 118 6.31 5.42 9.60
C ARG A 118 7.01 5.26 10.94
N LYS A 119 6.88 6.25 11.83
CA LYS A 119 7.42 6.16 13.17
C LYS A 119 6.82 4.98 13.95
N ILE A 120 5.50 4.78 13.88
CA ILE A 120 4.86 3.59 14.49
C ILE A 120 5.43 2.31 13.87
N PHE A 121 5.67 2.29 12.55
CA PHE A 121 6.27 1.15 11.85
C PHE A 121 7.64 0.76 12.42
N THR A 122 8.54 1.73 12.53
CA THR A 122 9.92 1.50 13.00
C THR A 122 9.98 1.25 14.50
N ASP A 123 9.27 2.02 15.31
CA ASP A 123 9.30 1.91 16.78
C ASP A 123 8.77 0.54 17.27
N ASN A 124 7.98 -0.15 16.44
CA ASN A 124 7.37 -1.44 16.78
C ASN A 124 7.89 -2.62 15.94
N ASN A 125 9.02 -2.45 15.23
CA ASN A 125 9.63 -3.47 14.36
C ASN A 125 8.66 -4.03 13.29
N LEU A 126 7.66 -3.26 12.89
CA LEU A 126 6.71 -3.68 11.85
C LEU A 126 7.34 -3.60 10.46
N ASP A 127 8.29 -2.69 10.27
CA ASP A 127 9.16 -2.62 9.11
C ASP A 127 9.85 -3.95 8.83
N LYS A 128 10.47 -4.58 9.84
CA LYS A 128 11.10 -5.90 9.70
C LYS A 128 10.09 -6.99 9.36
N VAL A 129 8.97 -7.05 10.07
CA VAL A 129 7.89 -8.03 9.80
C VAL A 129 7.39 -7.93 8.37
N VAL A 130 7.16 -6.70 7.89
CA VAL A 130 6.69 -6.43 6.54
C VAL A 130 7.75 -6.81 5.52
N PHE A 131 9.00 -6.43 5.76
CA PHE A 131 10.11 -6.77 4.88
C PHE A 131 10.27 -8.28 4.72
N ASP A 132 10.29 -9.02 5.83
CA ASP A 132 10.43 -10.48 5.83
C ASP A 132 9.27 -11.13 5.05
N LYS A 133 8.02 -10.73 5.32
CA LYS A 133 6.83 -11.22 4.60
C LYS A 133 6.89 -10.96 3.10
N ILE A 134 7.23 -9.73 2.70
CA ILE A 134 7.29 -9.34 1.29
C ILE A 134 8.43 -10.11 0.61
N THR A 135 9.59 -10.23 1.24
CA THR A 135 10.74 -10.95 0.70
C THR A 135 10.41 -12.43 0.49
N ASP A 136 9.82 -13.09 1.49
CA ASP A 136 9.39 -14.48 1.40
C ASP A 136 8.35 -14.68 0.29
N LYS A 137 7.42 -13.74 0.14
CA LYS A 137 6.40 -13.78 -0.92
C LYS A 137 7.03 -13.63 -2.30
N LEU A 138 7.86 -12.60 -2.49
CA LEU A 138 8.51 -12.33 -3.77
C LEU A 138 9.48 -13.47 -4.16
N ALA A 139 10.20 -14.06 -3.20
CA ALA A 139 11.05 -15.22 -3.46
C ALA A 139 10.25 -16.40 -4.03
N LYS A 140 9.05 -16.66 -3.50
CA LYS A 140 8.15 -17.69 -4.04
C LYS A 140 7.62 -17.34 -5.42
N VAL A 141 7.13 -16.11 -5.61
CA VAL A 141 6.56 -15.63 -6.88
C VAL A 141 7.59 -15.72 -8.00
N PHE A 142 8.82 -15.28 -7.75
CA PHE A 142 9.91 -15.30 -8.74
C PHE A 142 10.68 -16.64 -8.77
N SER A 143 10.26 -17.64 -7.99
CA SER A 143 10.95 -18.93 -7.87
C SER A 143 12.46 -18.77 -7.59
N VAL A 144 12.81 -17.80 -6.75
CA VAL A 144 14.20 -17.50 -6.38
C VAL A 144 14.68 -18.51 -5.36
N ASP A 145 15.82 -19.14 -5.66
CA ASP A 145 16.51 -20.01 -4.71
C ASP A 145 17.26 -19.16 -3.67
N THR A 146 16.63 -18.94 -2.52
CA THR A 146 17.18 -18.13 -1.42
C THR A 146 18.43 -18.76 -0.80
N THR A 147 18.73 -20.05 -1.07
CA THR A 147 19.98 -20.68 -0.63
C THR A 147 21.20 -20.21 -1.42
N LYS A 148 20.98 -19.53 -2.55
CA LYS A 148 22.03 -18.98 -3.43
C LYS A 148 22.21 -17.46 -3.29
N GLN A 149 21.41 -16.79 -2.46
CA GLN A 149 21.64 -15.38 -2.13
C GLN A 149 22.81 -15.28 -1.14
N ARG A 150 23.80 -14.45 -1.51
CA ARG A 150 25.07 -14.25 -0.79
C ARG A 150 24.94 -13.21 0.32
#